data_AF-A0A6L9E7S0-F1
#
_entry.id   AF-A0A6L9E7S0-F1
#
_cell.length_a   1.000
_cell.length_b   1.000
_cell.length_c   1.000
_cell.angle_alpha   90.00
_cell.angle_beta   90.00
_cell.angle_gamma   90.00
#
_symmetry.space_group_name_H-M   'P 1'
#
loop_
_entity.id
_entity.type
_entity.pdbx_description
1 polymer ?
#
loop_
_entity_poly.entity_id
_entity_poly.type
_entity_poly.pdbx_seq_one_letter_code
_entity_poly.pdbx_strand_id
1 'polypeptide(L)'
;MLIYNVTINIDDTVHDSWLDWMKEVHIPEVLATGKFMEARMTRVLVEEETGGTTYSIQYLSKDRETLEAYYKEDAPRLREDGQKLFANKFVAFRTELEVISEQKQASNSATEFLFTYGTLQDSPTQIAVFSRSLQGKDAVLPGHKIATELIAGLYPSVTRSDNASDSVQGKVYAISGMELLKADTYEGSAYHRKKVVLESGLRAWVYYGRSMG
;
A
#
# COMPACT_ATOMS: atom_id res chain seq x y z
N MET A 1 17.73 9.17 1.51
CA MET A 1 17.52 8.38 2.75
C MET A 1 18.66 7.37 2.86
N LEU A 2 18.99 6.96 4.07
CA LEU A 2 20.10 6.05 4.34
C LEU A 2 19.58 4.81 5.06
N ILE A 3 20.13 3.65 4.75
CA ILE A 3 19.91 2.42 5.51
C ILE A 3 21.15 2.16 6.35
N TYR A 4 20.96 2.05 7.67
CA TYR A 4 21.94 1.47 8.58
C TYR A 4 21.66 -0.03 8.68
N ASN A 5 22.53 -0.85 8.08
CA ASN A 5 22.40 -2.31 8.09
C ASN A 5 23.33 -2.91 9.15
N VAL A 6 22.79 -3.84 9.94
CA VAL A 6 23.53 -4.64 10.90
C VAL A 6 23.33 -6.12 10.56
N THR A 7 24.40 -6.78 10.14
CA THR A 7 24.42 -8.23 9.94
C THR A 7 24.91 -8.88 11.23
N ILE A 8 24.15 -9.81 11.80
CA ILE A 8 24.46 -10.49 13.06
C ILE A 8 24.44 -12.00 12.84
N ASN A 9 25.53 -12.67 13.13
CA ASN A 9 25.55 -14.13 13.31
C ASN A 9 25.44 -14.42 14.81
N ILE A 10 24.42 -15.19 15.21
CA ILE A 10 24.11 -15.53 16.60
C ILE A 10 24.31 -17.03 16.83
N ASP A 11 24.98 -17.39 17.92
CA ASP A 11 25.15 -18.77 18.38
C ASP A 11 23.79 -19.41 18.69
N ASP A 12 23.56 -20.61 18.17
CA ASP A 12 22.29 -21.33 18.27
C ASP A 12 21.89 -21.62 19.73
N THR A 13 22.86 -21.68 20.65
CA THR A 13 22.60 -21.90 22.09
C THR A 13 21.80 -20.79 22.76
N VAL A 14 21.79 -19.58 22.18
CA VAL A 14 21.03 -18.43 22.70
C VAL A 14 20.06 -17.84 21.68
N HIS A 15 19.97 -18.45 20.49
CA HIS A 15 19.25 -17.92 19.33
C HIS A 15 17.82 -17.47 19.66
N ASP A 16 17.00 -18.32 20.27
CA ASP A 16 15.58 -18.01 20.49
C ASP A 16 15.41 -16.83 21.46
N SER A 17 16.16 -16.84 22.57
CA SER A 17 16.13 -15.74 23.54
C SER A 17 16.65 -14.42 22.96
N TRP A 18 17.66 -14.49 22.10
CA TRP A 18 18.18 -13.32 21.38
C TRP A 18 17.17 -12.80 20.35
N LEU A 19 16.51 -13.70 19.63
CA LEU A 19 15.51 -13.36 18.62
C LEU A 19 14.31 -12.66 19.26
N ASP A 20 13.83 -13.18 20.39
CA ASP A 20 12.76 -12.53 21.16
C ASP A 20 13.19 -11.18 21.70
N TRP A 21 14.39 -11.07 22.28
CA TRP A 21 14.92 -9.78 22.73
C TRP A 21 15.06 -8.75 21.58
N MET A 22 15.52 -9.19 20.41
CA MET A 22 15.64 -8.32 19.24
C MET A 22 14.29 -7.75 18.81
N LYS A 23 13.27 -8.61 18.73
CA LYS A 23 11.93 -8.23 18.28
C LYS A 23 11.16 -7.39 19.29
N GLU A 24 11.23 -7.77 20.57
CA GLU A 24 10.36 -7.22 21.61
C GLU A 24 11.03 -6.07 22.39
N VAL A 25 12.36 -5.94 22.34
CA VAL A 25 13.11 -4.95 23.12
C VAL A 25 14.02 -4.11 22.24
N HIS A 26 15.04 -4.70 21.61
CA HIS A 26 16.12 -3.93 20.99
C HIS A 26 15.66 -3.10 19.78
N ILE A 27 14.98 -3.71 18.80
CA ILE A 27 14.49 -3.00 17.62
C ILE A 27 13.47 -1.91 18.03
N PRO A 28 12.48 -2.19 18.91
CA PRO A 28 11.61 -1.15 19.45
C PRO A 28 12.35 0.01 20.12
N GLU A 29 13.38 -0.25 20.93
CA GLU A 29 14.18 0.82 21.55
C GLU A 29 14.96 1.65 20.53
N VAL A 30 15.54 1.02 19.50
CA VAL A 30 16.23 1.72 18.40
C VAL A 30 15.24 2.64 17.67
N LEU A 31 14.02 2.16 17.38
CA LEU A 31 12.98 2.98 16.77
C LEU A 31 12.48 4.10 17.70
N ALA A 32 12.39 3.85 19.00
CA ALA A 32 11.96 4.82 20.00
C ALA A 32 12.91 6.03 20.14
N THR A 33 14.15 5.93 19.65
CA THR A 33 15.05 7.09 19.52
C THR A 33 14.51 8.18 18.60
N GLY A 34 13.56 7.84 17.71
CA GLY A 34 13.01 8.74 16.69
C GLY A 34 13.96 8.99 15.50
N LYS A 35 15.14 8.35 15.48
CA LYS A 35 16.17 8.54 14.45
C LYS A 35 16.01 7.62 13.25
N PHE A 36 15.11 6.64 13.35
CA PHE A 36 14.78 5.70 12.29
C PHE A 36 13.28 5.65 12.05
N MET A 37 12.90 5.62 10.77
CA MET A 37 11.50 5.61 10.33
C MET A 37 10.94 4.19 10.25
N GLU A 38 11.80 3.23 9.91
CA GLU A 38 11.43 1.83 9.68
C GLU A 38 12.58 0.91 10.10
N ALA A 39 12.24 -0.30 10.53
CA ALA A 39 13.18 -1.38 10.75
C ALA A 39 12.70 -2.65 10.03
N ARG A 40 13.63 -3.40 9.43
CA ARG A 40 13.36 -4.71 8.82
C ARG A 40 14.39 -5.71 9.28
N MET A 41 13.94 -6.77 9.95
CA MET A 41 14.78 -7.90 10.33
C MET A 41 14.54 -9.07 9.37
N THR A 42 15.60 -9.60 8.78
CA THR A 42 15.56 -10.73 7.85
C THR A 42 16.57 -11.79 8.28
N ARG A 43 16.27 -13.06 7.96
CA ARG A 43 17.20 -14.18 8.14
C ARG A 43 17.94 -14.44 6.83
N VAL A 44 19.25 -14.66 6.91
CA VAL A 44 20.05 -15.16 5.78
C VAL A 44 19.79 -16.66 5.65
N LEU A 45 19.40 -17.10 4.45
CA LEU A 45 19.00 -18.49 4.20
C LEU A 45 20.15 -19.39 3.74
N VAL A 46 21.33 -18.82 3.50
CA VAL A 46 22.53 -19.60 3.14
C VAL A 46 23.04 -20.28 4.41
N GLU A 47 23.21 -21.60 4.34
CA GLU A 47 23.81 -22.38 5.42
C GLU A 47 25.32 -22.06 5.48
N GLU A 48 25.77 -21.50 6.60
CA GLU A 48 27.18 -21.25 6.86
C GLU A 48 27.78 -22.46 7.59
N GLU A 49 28.95 -22.95 7.15
CA GLU A 49 29.64 -24.11 7.77
C GLU A 49 30.09 -23.85 9.22
N THR A 50 30.15 -22.58 9.64
CA THR A 50 30.71 -22.14 10.93
C THR A 50 29.72 -22.18 12.10
N GLY A 51 28.49 -22.65 11.90
CA GLY A 51 27.45 -22.71 12.93
C GLY A 51 26.84 -21.35 13.26
N GLY A 52 25.72 -21.38 13.99
CA GLY A 52 24.94 -20.17 14.29
C GLY A 52 24.01 -19.76 13.16
N THR A 53 23.12 -18.81 13.45
CA THR A 53 22.13 -18.29 12.50
C THR A 53 22.43 -16.84 12.15
N THR A 54 22.47 -16.49 10.87
CA THR A 54 22.76 -15.12 10.42
C THR A 54 21.48 -14.33 10.11
N TYR A 55 21.41 -13.10 10.60
CA TYR A 55 20.33 -12.14 10.36
C TYR A 55 20.87 -10.82 9.79
N SER A 56 20.05 -10.09 9.03
CA SER A 56 20.27 -8.70 8.64
C SER A 56 19.16 -7.84 9.21
N ILE A 57 19.53 -6.75 9.88
CA ILE A 57 18.60 -5.76 10.41
C ILE A 57 18.89 -4.44 9.72
N GLN A 58 17.90 -3.91 9.02
CA GLN A 58 17.99 -2.68 8.23
C GLN A 58 17.14 -1.61 8.88
N TYR A 59 17.76 -0.48 9.24
CA TYR A 59 17.09 0.68 9.81
C TYR A 59 17.13 1.85 8.83
N LEU A 60 15.96 2.37 8.44
CA LEU A 60 15.85 3.48 7.50
C LEU A 60 15.92 4.81 8.24
N SER A 61 16.98 5.59 7.97
CA SER A 61 17.17 6.95 8.47
C SER A 61 16.87 7.98 7.37
N LYS A 62 16.35 9.13 7.80
CA LYS A 62 15.99 10.24 6.91
C LYS A 62 17.20 10.80 6.17
N ASP A 63 18.27 11.08 6.90
CA ASP A 63 19.47 11.78 6.42
C ASP A 63 20.73 11.45 7.24
N ARG A 64 21.87 11.96 6.78
CA ARG A 64 23.20 11.74 7.37
C ARG A 64 23.29 12.26 8.81
N GLU A 65 22.80 13.48 9.03
CA GLU A 65 22.85 14.16 10.33
C GLU A 65 22.11 13.36 11.40
N THR A 66 20.91 12.86 11.06
CA THR A 66 20.12 11.99 11.95
C THR A 66 20.86 10.69 12.30
N LEU A 67 21.50 10.05 11.31
CA LEU A 67 22.26 8.82 11.54
C LEU A 67 23.51 9.06 12.42
N GLU A 68 24.20 10.19 12.22
CA GLU A 68 25.33 10.57 13.06
C GLU A 68 24.92 10.86 14.51
N ALA A 69 23.78 11.52 14.70
CA ALA A 69 23.20 11.73 16.03
C ALA A 69 22.95 10.38 16.75
N TYR A 70 22.41 9.38 16.04
CA TYR A 70 22.20 8.04 16.58
C TYR A 70 23.49 7.41 17.07
N TYR A 71 24.57 7.52 16.28
CA TYR A 71 25.87 6.96 16.68
C TYR A 71 26.45 7.59 17.93
N LYS A 72 26.20 8.89 18.15
CA LYS A 72 26.74 9.63 19.30
C LYS A 72 25.89 9.44 20.55
N GLU A 73 24.57 9.47 20.41
CA GLU A 73 23.64 9.60 21.53
C GLU A 73 23.13 8.24 22.04
N ASP A 74 22.86 7.28 21.14
CA ASP A 74 22.11 6.08 21.49
C ASP A 74 22.89 4.79 21.28
N ALA A 75 23.65 4.72 20.18
CA ALA A 75 24.30 3.50 19.74
C ALA A 75 25.24 2.88 20.79
N PRO A 76 26.03 3.63 21.59
CA PRO A 76 26.88 3.04 22.62
C PRO A 76 26.08 2.25 23.66
N ARG A 77 25.02 2.85 24.23
CA ARG A 77 24.17 2.21 25.24
C ARG A 77 23.46 0.98 24.66
N LEU A 78 22.80 1.14 23.52
CA LEU A 78 22.01 0.06 22.90
C LEU A 78 22.87 -1.15 22.50
N ARG A 79 24.14 -0.92 22.12
CA ARG A 79 25.10 -2.00 21.84
C ARG A 79 25.59 -2.69 23.11
N GLU A 80 25.80 -1.93 24.18
CA GLU A 80 26.22 -2.46 25.47
C GLU A 80 25.17 -3.40 26.07
N ASP A 81 23.88 -3.09 25.92
CA ASP A 81 22.78 -3.93 26.40
C ASP A 81 22.82 -5.32 25.74
N GLY A 82 23.05 -5.38 24.42
CA GLY A 82 23.23 -6.65 23.71
C GLY A 82 24.47 -7.42 24.16
N GLN A 83 25.59 -6.74 24.44
CA GLN A 83 26.80 -7.37 24.96
C GLN A 83 26.61 -7.92 26.38
N LYS A 84 25.86 -7.24 27.24
CA LYS A 84 25.56 -7.72 28.60
C LYS A 84 24.73 -9.00 28.59
N LEU A 85 23.77 -9.11 27.68
CA LEU A 85 22.85 -10.23 27.62
C LEU A 85 23.43 -11.44 26.86
N PHE A 86 24.24 -11.20 25.82
CA PHE A 86 24.70 -12.24 24.89
C PHE A 86 26.22 -12.18 24.64
N ALA A 87 26.99 -11.92 25.70
CA ALA A 87 28.44 -11.78 25.65
C ALA A 87 29.11 -12.97 24.92
N ASN A 88 29.95 -12.68 23.92
CA ASN A 88 30.66 -13.67 23.09
C ASN A 88 29.76 -14.68 22.34
N LYS A 89 28.46 -14.41 22.23
CA LYS A 89 27.51 -15.28 21.54
C LYS A 89 27.07 -14.77 20.18
N PHE A 90 27.52 -13.58 19.79
CA PHE A 90 27.24 -13.05 18.47
C PHE A 90 28.41 -12.26 17.91
N VAL A 91 28.45 -12.19 16.58
CA VAL A 91 29.33 -11.30 15.83
C VAL A 91 28.45 -10.38 15.00
N ALA A 92 28.77 -9.09 14.98
CA ALA A 92 27.97 -8.09 14.28
C ALA A 92 28.82 -7.24 13.33
N PHE A 93 28.42 -7.18 12.07
CA PHE A 93 29.01 -6.36 11.01
C PHE A 93 28.02 -5.25 10.59
N ARG A 94 28.53 -4.05 10.29
CA ARG A 94 27.69 -2.86 10.09
C ARG A 94 28.06 -2.16 8.80
N THR A 95 27.07 -1.78 8.02
CA THR A 95 27.22 -1.06 6.75
C THR A 95 26.18 0.03 6.61
N GLU A 96 26.52 1.04 5.82
CA GLU A 96 25.60 2.11 5.44
C GLU A 96 25.31 1.99 3.95
N LEU A 97 24.03 2.07 3.59
CA LEU A 97 23.58 2.00 2.21
C LEU A 97 22.79 3.25 1.88
N GLU A 98 22.95 3.78 0.67
CA GLU A 98 22.11 4.86 0.16
C GLU A 98 20.91 4.28 -0.59
N VAL A 99 19.71 4.78 -0.29
CA VAL A 99 18.52 4.43 -1.07
C VAL A 99 18.52 5.23 -2.37
N ILE A 100 18.90 4.58 -3.47
CA ILE A 100 18.88 5.18 -4.82
C ILE A 100 17.48 5.14 -5.45
N SER A 101 16.74 4.04 -5.24
CA SER A 101 15.38 3.86 -5.76
C SER A 101 14.65 2.78 -4.96
N GLU A 102 13.35 2.93 -4.78
CA GLU A 102 12.45 1.93 -4.20
C GLU A 102 11.22 1.78 -5.10
N GLN A 103 10.91 0.55 -5.49
CA GLN A 103 9.73 0.23 -6.29
C GLN A 103 8.74 -0.56 -5.44
N LYS A 104 7.53 -0.01 -5.25
CA LYS A 104 6.41 -0.70 -4.59
C LYS A 104 5.40 -1.11 -5.66
N GLN A 105 4.96 -2.37 -5.63
CA GLN A 105 3.83 -2.79 -6.45
C GLN A 105 2.58 -2.06 -5.94
N ALA A 106 1.80 -1.44 -6.84
CA ALA A 106 0.50 -0.91 -6.48
C ALA A 106 -0.37 -2.07 -5.96
N SER A 107 -0.96 -1.90 -4.78
CA SER A 107 -1.83 -2.92 -4.19
C SER A 107 -2.96 -3.28 -5.16
N ASN A 108 -3.07 -4.57 -5.49
CA ASN A 108 -4.19 -5.14 -6.25
C ASN A 108 -5.41 -5.44 -5.36
N SER A 109 -5.37 -5.08 -4.07
CA SER A 109 -6.53 -5.21 -3.19
C SER A 109 -7.65 -4.30 -3.69
N ALA A 110 -8.87 -4.84 -3.73
CA ALA A 110 -10.06 -4.10 -4.13
C ALA A 110 -10.50 -3.12 -3.02
N THR A 111 -9.88 -1.95 -2.99
CA THR A 111 -10.12 -0.89 -1.99
C THR A 111 -10.99 0.25 -2.51
N GLU A 112 -11.29 0.28 -3.80
CA GLU A 112 -12.14 1.28 -4.43
C GLU A 112 -13.52 0.70 -4.77
N PHE A 113 -14.55 1.54 -4.75
CA PHE A 113 -15.88 1.18 -5.20
C PHE A 113 -16.22 1.94 -6.48
N LEU A 114 -16.68 1.24 -7.51
CA LEU A 114 -17.10 1.81 -8.79
C LEU A 114 -18.58 1.54 -9.00
N PHE A 115 -19.38 2.60 -9.08
CA PHE A 115 -20.79 2.56 -9.48
C PHE A 115 -20.88 2.71 -11.00
N THR A 116 -21.58 1.79 -11.64
CA THR A 116 -21.79 1.78 -13.09
C THR A 116 -23.29 1.71 -13.41
N TYR A 117 -23.65 2.36 -14.50
CA TYR A 117 -25.04 2.45 -15.01
C TYR A 117 -25.10 2.20 -16.53
N GLY A 118 -24.01 1.67 -17.11
CA GLY A 118 -23.84 1.40 -18.54
C GLY A 118 -23.09 0.10 -18.82
N THR A 119 -22.35 0.06 -19.92
CA THR A 119 -21.71 -1.15 -20.51
C THR A 119 -20.71 -1.87 -19.59
N LEU A 120 -20.13 -1.18 -18.62
CA LEU A 120 -19.27 -1.82 -17.60
C LEU A 120 -20.03 -2.80 -16.69
N GLN A 121 -21.36 -2.88 -16.79
CA GLN A 121 -22.16 -3.93 -16.14
C GLN A 121 -22.09 -5.27 -16.89
N ASP A 122 -21.73 -5.24 -18.18
CA ASP A 122 -21.74 -6.42 -19.05
C ASP A 122 -20.49 -7.27 -18.84
N SER A 123 -20.67 -8.58 -18.61
CA SER A 123 -19.55 -9.49 -18.33
C SER A 123 -18.47 -9.51 -19.45
N PRO A 124 -18.81 -9.47 -20.75
CA PRO A 124 -17.79 -9.41 -21.80
C PRO A 124 -16.93 -8.14 -21.72
N THR A 125 -17.55 -6.98 -21.46
CA THR A 125 -16.85 -5.71 -21.27
C THR A 125 -15.93 -5.77 -20.05
N GLN A 126 -16.41 -6.34 -18.94
CA GLN A 126 -15.58 -6.51 -17.74
C GLN A 126 -14.38 -7.41 -17.98
N ILE A 127 -14.54 -8.52 -18.71
CA ILE A 127 -13.42 -9.39 -19.07
C ILE A 127 -12.42 -8.64 -19.96
N ALA A 128 -12.90 -7.86 -20.93
CA ALA A 128 -12.02 -7.07 -21.80
C ALA A 128 -11.25 -5.98 -21.02
N VAL A 129 -11.89 -5.28 -20.08
CA VAL A 129 -11.30 -4.15 -19.35
C VAL A 129 -10.50 -4.60 -18.13
N PHE A 130 -11.05 -5.51 -17.32
CA PHE A 130 -10.49 -5.92 -16.03
C PHE A 130 -9.80 -7.29 -16.08
N SER A 131 -9.91 -8.03 -17.19
CA SER A 131 -9.42 -9.42 -17.32
C SER A 131 -10.10 -10.40 -16.36
N ARG A 132 -11.26 -10.03 -15.80
CA ARG A 132 -12.12 -10.87 -14.96
C ARG A 132 -13.54 -10.32 -14.92
N SER A 133 -14.48 -11.16 -14.51
CA SER A 133 -15.82 -10.70 -14.13
C SER A 133 -15.80 -10.12 -12.71
N LEU A 134 -16.57 -9.05 -12.50
CA LEU A 134 -16.71 -8.39 -11.20
C LEU A 134 -17.99 -8.86 -10.51
N GLN A 135 -17.91 -9.21 -9.22
CA GLN A 135 -19.09 -9.43 -8.40
C GLN A 135 -19.66 -8.08 -7.95
N GLY A 136 -20.78 -7.68 -8.56
CA GLY A 136 -21.47 -6.44 -8.26
C GLY A 136 -22.67 -6.62 -7.35
N LYS A 137 -23.03 -5.56 -6.65
CA LYS A 137 -24.32 -5.44 -5.93
C LYS A 137 -25.16 -4.37 -6.57
N ASP A 138 -26.47 -4.57 -6.61
CA ASP A 138 -27.40 -3.53 -7.06
C ASP A 138 -27.27 -2.30 -6.14
N ALA A 139 -27.31 -1.12 -6.73
CA ALA A 139 -27.09 0.14 -6.05
C ALA A 139 -27.90 1.27 -6.69
N VAL A 140 -28.14 2.31 -5.90
CA VAL A 140 -28.90 3.49 -6.31
C VAL A 140 -28.06 4.74 -6.10
N LEU A 141 -27.99 5.58 -7.13
CA LEU A 141 -27.39 6.91 -7.10
C LEU A 141 -28.50 7.96 -7.01
N PRO A 142 -28.74 8.55 -5.82
CA PRO A 142 -29.82 9.54 -5.64
C PRO A 142 -29.46 10.92 -6.21
N GLY A 143 -30.48 11.70 -6.58
CA GLY A 143 -30.35 13.08 -7.08
C GLY A 143 -29.76 13.19 -8.48
N HIS A 144 -29.90 12.13 -9.28
CA HIS A 144 -29.33 12.02 -10.62
C HIS A 144 -30.34 11.42 -11.60
N LYS A 145 -30.14 11.71 -12.87
CA LYS A 145 -30.88 11.10 -13.99
C LYS A 145 -29.92 10.75 -15.13
N ILE A 146 -30.31 9.80 -15.97
CA ILE A 146 -29.61 9.56 -17.24
C ILE A 146 -30.01 10.67 -18.21
N ALA A 147 -29.02 11.31 -18.82
CA ALA A 147 -29.20 12.34 -19.82
C ALA A 147 -29.91 11.75 -21.05
N THR A 148 -30.88 12.49 -21.57
CA THR A 148 -31.58 12.18 -22.82
C THR A 148 -30.68 12.35 -24.04
N GLU A 149 -29.72 13.27 -23.97
CA GLU A 149 -28.70 13.45 -25.01
C GLU A 149 -27.52 12.51 -24.75
N LEU A 150 -27.28 11.62 -25.70
CA LEU A 150 -26.15 10.69 -25.67
C LEU A 150 -24.86 11.43 -26.08
N ILE A 151 -23.75 11.13 -25.40
CA ILE A 151 -22.43 11.60 -25.83
C ILE A 151 -22.12 11.00 -27.19
N ALA A 152 -21.85 11.87 -28.17
CA ALA A 152 -21.66 11.50 -29.57
C ALA A 152 -22.79 10.63 -30.16
N GLY A 153 -24.01 10.73 -29.62
CA GLY A 153 -25.17 9.96 -30.07
C GLY A 153 -25.17 8.47 -29.69
N LEU A 154 -24.19 8.00 -28.92
CA LEU A 154 -23.98 6.57 -28.66
C LEU A 154 -23.93 6.18 -27.18
N TYR A 155 -23.53 7.10 -26.30
CA TYR A 155 -23.25 6.73 -24.91
C TYR A 155 -24.07 7.52 -23.88
N PRO A 156 -24.77 6.85 -22.95
CA PRO A 156 -25.51 7.52 -21.90
C PRO A 156 -24.56 8.19 -20.90
N SER A 157 -24.97 9.34 -20.39
CA SER A 157 -24.26 10.07 -19.32
C SER A 157 -25.21 10.30 -18.16
N VAL A 158 -24.73 10.16 -16.93
CA VAL A 158 -25.48 10.60 -15.76
C VAL A 158 -25.29 12.10 -15.55
N THR A 159 -26.36 12.80 -15.21
CA THR A 159 -26.34 14.23 -14.83
C THR A 159 -27.06 14.44 -13.51
N ARG A 160 -26.74 15.55 -12.83
CA ARG A 160 -27.48 15.97 -11.64
C ARG A 160 -28.92 16.34 -12.05
N SER A 161 -29.90 15.90 -11.26
CA SER A 161 -31.29 16.30 -11.46
C SER A 161 -31.65 17.48 -10.56
N ASP A 162 -32.53 18.36 -11.07
CA ASP A 162 -33.17 19.43 -10.30
C ASP A 162 -34.27 18.88 -9.37
N ASN A 163 -34.72 17.64 -9.63
CA ASN A 163 -35.67 16.94 -8.77
C ASN A 163 -34.93 16.00 -7.81
N ALA A 164 -35.05 16.26 -6.51
CA ALA A 164 -34.38 15.49 -5.46
C ALA A 164 -34.88 14.03 -5.34
N SER A 165 -36.08 13.73 -5.85
CA SER A 165 -36.60 12.35 -5.85
C SER A 165 -36.04 11.49 -6.99
N ASP A 166 -35.36 12.09 -7.96
CA ASP A 166 -34.79 11.34 -9.09
C ASP A 166 -33.61 10.49 -8.63
N SER A 167 -33.49 9.30 -9.20
CA SER A 167 -32.38 8.40 -8.92
C SER A 167 -32.02 7.56 -10.13
N VAL A 168 -30.76 7.11 -10.16
CA VAL A 168 -30.25 6.17 -11.17
C VAL A 168 -29.98 4.82 -10.53
N GLN A 169 -30.62 3.78 -11.07
CA GLN A 169 -30.36 2.39 -10.72
C GLN A 169 -29.11 1.91 -11.47
N GLY A 170 -28.27 1.12 -10.80
CA GLY A 170 -27.06 0.55 -11.38
C GLY A 170 -26.44 -0.51 -10.50
N LYS A 171 -25.15 -0.79 -10.71
CA LYS A 171 -24.38 -1.73 -9.90
C LYS A 171 -23.13 -1.09 -9.33
N VAL A 172 -22.76 -1.50 -8.11
CA VAL A 172 -21.48 -1.14 -7.49
C VAL A 172 -20.56 -2.35 -7.40
N TYR A 173 -19.30 -2.14 -7.76
CA TYR A 173 -18.26 -3.16 -7.75
C TYR A 173 -17.10 -2.73 -6.86
N ALA A 174 -16.50 -3.68 -6.15
CA ALA A 174 -15.21 -3.48 -5.50
C ALA A 174 -14.09 -3.76 -6.53
N ILE A 175 -13.21 -2.78 -6.73
CA ILE A 175 -12.11 -2.84 -7.69
C ILE A 175 -10.82 -2.30 -7.06
N SER A 176 -9.66 -2.71 -7.59
CA SER A 176 -8.36 -2.18 -7.17
C SER A 176 -8.09 -0.80 -7.77
N GLY A 177 -7.11 -0.09 -7.21
CA GLY A 177 -6.65 1.17 -7.81
C GLY A 177 -6.15 0.99 -9.25
N MET A 178 -5.53 -0.15 -9.56
CA MET A 178 -5.10 -0.49 -10.92
C MET A 178 -6.28 -0.73 -11.86
N GLU A 179 -7.31 -1.43 -11.40
CA GLU A 179 -8.53 -1.65 -12.19
C GLU A 179 -9.28 -0.35 -12.44
N LEU A 180 -9.27 0.58 -11.48
CA LEU A 180 -9.84 1.91 -11.68
C LEU A 180 -9.10 2.72 -12.76
N LEU A 181 -7.78 2.57 -12.89
CA LEU A 181 -7.01 3.14 -14.02
C LEU A 181 -7.35 2.47 -15.36
N LYS A 182 -7.66 1.17 -15.36
CA LYS A 182 -8.16 0.48 -16.57
C LYS A 182 -9.53 1.00 -16.98
N ALA A 183 -10.42 1.24 -16.00
CA ALA A 183 -11.72 1.87 -16.24
C ALA A 183 -11.53 3.29 -16.81
N ASP A 184 -10.59 4.09 -16.29
CA ASP A 184 -10.27 5.41 -16.84
C ASP A 184 -9.83 5.33 -18.32
N THR A 185 -9.03 4.33 -18.67
CA THR A 185 -8.61 4.09 -20.06
C THR A 185 -9.78 3.69 -20.96
N TYR A 186 -10.68 2.83 -20.46
CA TYR A 186 -11.85 2.38 -21.21
C TYR A 186 -12.84 3.52 -21.49
N GLU A 187 -13.14 4.32 -20.47
CA GLU A 187 -14.09 5.45 -20.56
C GLU A 187 -13.50 6.62 -21.39
N GLY A 188 -12.17 6.73 -21.43
CA GLY A 188 -11.44 7.65 -22.28
C GLY A 188 -11.69 9.12 -21.94
N SER A 189 -11.46 10.00 -22.92
CA SER A 189 -11.57 11.45 -22.73
C SER A 189 -13.01 11.96 -22.67
N ALA A 190 -13.99 11.16 -23.11
CA ALA A 190 -15.40 11.52 -23.15
C ALA A 190 -16.02 11.62 -21.74
N TYR A 191 -15.41 10.96 -20.75
CA TYR A 191 -15.91 10.90 -19.39
C TYR A 191 -14.89 11.43 -18.38
N HIS A 192 -15.37 11.74 -17.18
CA HIS A 192 -14.54 11.98 -16.01
C HIS A 192 -15.20 11.33 -14.80
N ARG A 193 -14.40 10.75 -13.89
CA ARG A 193 -14.94 10.20 -12.65
C ARG A 193 -15.06 11.24 -11.55
N LYS A 194 -16.05 11.07 -10.67
CA LYS A 194 -16.21 11.84 -9.43
C LYS A 194 -16.68 10.90 -8.31
N LYS A 195 -16.26 11.16 -7.07
CA LYS A 195 -16.79 10.43 -5.90
C LYS A 195 -18.20 10.90 -5.56
N VAL A 196 -19.08 9.94 -5.35
CA VAL A 196 -20.48 10.13 -4.93
C VAL A 196 -20.79 9.25 -3.72
N VAL A 197 -21.88 9.56 -3.04
CA VAL A 197 -22.46 8.74 -1.98
C VAL A 197 -23.69 8.06 -2.56
N LEU A 198 -23.72 6.73 -2.53
CA LEU A 198 -24.87 5.94 -2.95
C LEU A 198 -25.94 5.93 -1.85
N GLU A 199 -27.16 5.50 -2.16
CA GLU A 199 -28.26 5.39 -1.19
C GLU A 199 -27.87 4.54 0.04
N SER A 200 -27.00 3.55 -0.13
CA SER A 200 -26.46 2.72 0.96
C SER A 200 -25.48 3.44 1.90
N GLY A 201 -25.11 4.69 1.61
CA GLY A 201 -24.05 5.44 2.30
C GLY A 201 -22.63 5.15 1.80
N LEU A 202 -22.48 4.19 0.88
CA LEU A 202 -21.18 3.81 0.32
C LEU A 202 -20.62 4.93 -0.58
N ARG A 203 -19.33 5.26 -0.41
CA ARG A 203 -18.63 6.20 -1.28
C ARG A 203 -18.05 5.45 -2.49
N ALA A 204 -18.53 5.79 -3.68
CA ALA A 204 -18.12 5.15 -4.93
C ALA A 204 -17.71 6.18 -5.98
N TRP A 205 -16.85 5.77 -6.91
CA TRP A 205 -16.59 6.49 -8.15
C TRP A 205 -17.73 6.27 -9.12
N VAL A 206 -18.08 7.30 -9.89
CA VAL A 206 -18.98 7.20 -11.03
C VAL A 206 -18.46 8.09 -12.15
N TYR A 207 -18.59 7.63 -13.40
CA TYR A 207 -18.21 8.39 -14.58
C TYR A 207 -19.34 9.31 -15.03
N TYR A 208 -19.02 10.58 -15.26
CA TYR A 208 -19.90 11.60 -15.83
C TYR A 208 -19.39 11.96 -17.21
N GLY A 209 -20.30 12.16 -18.16
CA GLY A 209 -19.96 12.68 -19.47
C GLY A 209 -19.39 14.10 -19.38
N ARG A 210 -18.31 14.36 -20.11
CA ARG A 210 -17.85 15.73 -20.32
C ARG A 210 -18.76 16.38 -21.36
N SER A 211 -19.38 17.50 -21.01
CA SER A 211 -19.99 18.35 -22.03
C SER A 211 -18.85 18.88 -22.92
N MET A 212 -18.92 18.59 -24.22
CA MET A 212 -18.10 19.33 -25.19
C MET A 212 -18.76 20.70 -25.31
N GLY A 213 -18.21 21.67 -24.57
CA GLY A 213 -18.54 23.09 -24.73
C GLY A 213 -18.05 23.63 -26.07
#